data_AF-A0A0F8AXW8-F1
#
_entry.id   AF-A0A0F8AXW8-F1
#
_cell.length_a   1.000
_cell.length_b   1.000
_cell.length_c   1.000
_cell.angle_alpha   90.00
_cell.angle_beta   90.00
_cell.angle_gamma   90.00
#
_symmetry.space_group_name_H-M   'P 1'
#
loop_
_entity.id
_entity.type
_entity.pdbx_description
1 polymer ?
#
loop_
_entity_poly.entity_id
_entity_poly.type
_entity_poly.pdbx_seq_one_letter_code
_entity_poly.pdbx_strand_id
1 'polypeptide(L)'
;MGHRVVTGVQQPRPIQLILPLVLLVILLAAVWAESQDYYKLLGVSREAMTREIRQAFKKLALTMHPDKTPGDPSAHEKFLQVNRAYEVLKDEDLRKKYDKYGEKGLDEQQQGGRYESWNYYRYDFGIYDDDDEIITLDSGDFGDYPLD
;
A
#
# COMPACT_ATOMS: atom_id res chain seq x y z
N MET A 1 26.61 -41.97 -63.63
CA MET A 1 26.56 -42.30 -62.19
C MET A 1 27.11 -41.12 -61.41
N GLY A 2 26.24 -40.36 -60.76
CA GLY A 2 26.64 -39.23 -59.91
C GLY A 2 25.60 -39.06 -58.82
N HIS A 3 25.84 -39.66 -57.66
CA HIS A 3 25.01 -39.46 -56.49
C HIS A 3 25.34 -38.10 -55.87
N ARG A 4 24.38 -37.17 -55.90
CA ARG A 4 24.45 -35.95 -55.09
C ARG A 4 23.63 -36.18 -53.83
N VAL A 5 24.33 -36.31 -52.72
CA VAL A 5 23.76 -36.34 -51.37
C VAL A 5 23.28 -34.92 -51.05
N VAL A 6 21.99 -34.76 -50.80
CA VAL A 6 21.40 -33.52 -50.29
C VAL A 6 21.35 -33.65 -48.76
N THR A 7 22.28 -33.02 -48.06
CA THR A 7 22.23 -32.87 -46.60
C THR A 7 21.30 -31.70 -46.26
N GLY A 8 20.07 -32.02 -45.84
CA GLY A 8 19.16 -31.05 -45.26
C GLY A 8 19.59 -30.67 -43.84
N VAL A 9 20.16 -29.47 -43.68
CA VAL A 9 20.36 -28.86 -42.36
C VAL A 9 19.04 -28.24 -41.92
N GLN A 10 18.30 -28.94 -41.08
CA GLN A 10 17.10 -28.42 -40.41
C GLN A 10 17.54 -27.35 -39.38
N GLN A 11 17.23 -26.08 -39.66
CA GLN A 11 17.45 -24.98 -38.71
C GLN A 11 16.42 -25.04 -37.57
N PRO A 12 16.81 -24.84 -36.29
CA PRO A 12 15.86 -24.81 -35.18
C PRO A 12 14.98 -23.56 -35.25
N ARG A 13 13.70 -23.67 -34.85
CA ARG A 13 12.73 -22.55 -34.80
C ARG A 13 12.65 -21.96 -33.37
N PRO A 14 13.53 -21.02 -32.95
CA PRO A 14 13.52 -20.47 -31.59
C PRO A 14 12.39 -19.46 -31.33
N ILE A 15 11.75 -18.94 -32.38
CA ILE A 15 10.82 -17.80 -32.28
C ILE A 15 9.48 -18.19 -31.62
N GLN A 16 9.08 -19.47 -31.67
CA GLN A 16 7.78 -19.91 -31.16
C GLN A 16 7.66 -19.89 -29.63
N LEU A 17 8.79 -19.90 -28.89
CA LEU A 17 8.81 -19.88 -27.42
C LEU A 17 8.87 -18.46 -26.83
N ILE A 18 9.23 -17.45 -27.63
CA ILE A 18 9.41 -16.08 -27.16
C ILE A 18 8.07 -15.39 -26.93
N LEU A 19 7.08 -15.63 -27.82
CA LEU A 19 5.76 -15.00 -27.74
C LEU A 19 4.99 -15.32 -26.43
N PRO A 20 4.84 -16.58 -26.00
CA PRO A 20 4.16 -16.88 -24.74
C PRO A 20 4.95 -16.42 -23.51
N LEU A 21 6.28 -16.36 -23.59
CA LEU A 21 7.13 -15.87 -22.50
C LEU A 21 7.01 -14.35 -22.34
N VAL A 22 6.94 -13.60 -23.44
CA VAL A 22 6.64 -12.16 -23.41
C VAL A 22 5.23 -11.90 -22.90
N LEU A 23 4.25 -12.72 -23.32
CA LEU A 23 2.87 -12.60 -22.85
C LEU A 23 2.76 -12.95 -21.34
N LEU A 24 3.49 -13.96 -20.87
CA LEU A 24 3.62 -14.29 -19.45
C LEU A 24 4.28 -13.15 -18.67
N VAL A 25 5.34 -12.53 -19.19
CA VAL A 25 5.99 -11.37 -18.54
C VAL A 25 5.06 -10.16 -18.50
N ILE A 26 4.27 -9.91 -19.55
CA ILE A 26 3.25 -8.85 -19.58
C ILE A 26 2.13 -9.14 -18.57
N LEU A 27 1.67 -10.39 -18.48
CA LEU A 27 0.65 -10.80 -17.50
C LEU A 27 1.18 -10.71 -16.07
N LEU A 28 2.45 -11.09 -15.85
CA LEU A 28 3.10 -10.93 -14.56
C LEU A 28 3.24 -9.44 -14.22
N ALA A 29 3.66 -8.58 -15.16
CA ALA A 29 3.78 -7.14 -14.96
C ALA A 29 2.44 -6.45 -14.64
N ALA A 30 1.35 -6.86 -15.30
CA ALA A 30 0.01 -6.30 -15.06
C ALA A 30 -0.49 -6.56 -13.62
N VAL A 31 -0.05 -7.65 -12.98
CA VAL A 31 -0.39 -7.95 -11.58
C VAL A 31 0.28 -6.98 -10.58
N TRP A 32 1.35 -6.28 -10.97
CA TRP A 32 2.01 -5.27 -10.12
C TRP A 32 1.44 -3.86 -10.28
N ALA A 33 0.56 -3.62 -11.26
CA ALA A 33 0.11 -2.28 -11.64
C ALA A 33 -1.04 -1.71 -10.78
N GLU A 34 -1.26 -2.21 -9.57
CA GLU A 34 -2.46 -1.89 -8.79
C GLU A 34 -2.16 -1.60 -7.31
N SER A 35 -1.64 -0.41 -6.99
CA SER A 35 -1.66 0.09 -5.60
C SER A 35 -1.68 1.62 -5.51
N GLN A 36 -2.79 2.23 -5.93
CA GLN A 36 -3.17 3.59 -5.52
C GLN A 36 -4.32 3.59 -4.49
N ASP A 37 -4.82 2.42 -4.09
CA ASP A 37 -5.89 2.35 -3.11
C ASP A 37 -5.33 2.34 -1.69
N TYR A 38 -5.68 3.36 -0.89
CA TYR A 38 -5.25 3.51 0.50
C TYR A 38 -5.59 2.31 1.38
N TYR A 39 -6.74 1.66 1.18
CA TYR A 39 -7.10 0.47 1.95
C TYR A 39 -6.17 -0.70 1.62
N LYS A 40 -5.85 -0.89 0.33
CA LYS A 40 -4.90 -1.91 -0.11
C LYS A 40 -3.48 -1.61 0.34
N LEU A 41 -3.07 -0.34 0.32
CA LEU A 41 -1.75 0.08 0.82
C LEU A 41 -1.56 -0.24 2.30
N LEU A 42 -2.60 -0.09 3.11
CA LEU A 42 -2.58 -0.47 4.53
C LEU A 42 -2.88 -1.97 4.76
N GLY A 43 -3.37 -2.68 3.75
CA GLY A 43 -3.74 -4.10 3.85
C GLY A 43 -5.00 -4.34 4.68
N VAL A 44 -5.96 -3.42 4.64
CA VAL A 44 -7.21 -3.48 5.44
C VAL A 44 -8.46 -3.50 4.54
N SER A 45 -9.58 -3.93 5.11
CA SER A 45 -10.89 -3.84 4.45
C SER A 45 -11.34 -2.39 4.34
N ARG A 46 -12.19 -2.09 3.36
CA ARG A 46 -12.87 -0.79 3.25
C ARG A 46 -13.83 -0.52 4.42
N GLU A 47 -14.30 -1.59 5.06
CA GLU A 47 -15.15 -1.57 6.26
C GLU A 47 -14.33 -1.48 7.56
N ALA A 48 -13.00 -1.40 7.48
CA ALA A 48 -12.14 -1.42 8.65
C ALA A 48 -12.44 -0.24 9.60
N MET A 49 -12.47 -0.53 10.89
CA MET A 49 -12.62 0.47 11.94
C MET A 49 -11.34 1.30 12.08
N THR A 50 -11.44 2.50 12.64
CA THR A 50 -10.28 3.38 12.88
C THR A 50 -9.17 2.68 13.69
N ARG A 51 -9.54 1.84 14.67
CA ARG A 51 -8.60 1.01 15.44
C ARG A 51 -7.81 0.05 14.53
N GLU A 52 -8.48 -0.64 13.61
CA GLU A 52 -7.84 -1.60 12.70
C GLU A 52 -6.90 -0.91 11.71
N ILE A 53 -7.31 0.25 11.21
CA ILE A 53 -6.49 1.12 10.35
C ILE A 53 -5.22 1.55 11.10
N ARG A 54 -5.36 2.01 12.36
CA ARG A 54 -4.25 2.43 13.21
C ARG A 54 -3.28 1.28 13.50
N GLN A 55 -3.79 0.10 13.84
CA GLN A 55 -2.98 -1.09 14.08
C GLN A 55 -2.24 -1.57 12.82
N ALA A 56 -2.90 -1.57 11.66
CA ALA A 56 -2.28 -1.94 10.39
C ALA A 56 -1.16 -0.96 10.01
N PHE A 57 -1.41 0.33 10.13
CA PHE A 57 -0.40 1.36 9.92
C PHE A 57 0.77 1.22 10.89
N LYS A 58 0.54 0.97 12.20
CA LYS A 58 1.60 0.75 13.19
C LYS A 58 2.54 -0.38 12.77
N LYS A 59 1.98 -1.50 12.30
CA LYS A 59 2.77 -2.66 11.81
C LYS A 59 3.64 -2.28 10.60
N LEU A 60 3.08 -1.53 9.64
CA LEU A 60 3.82 -1.06 8.47
C LEU A 60 4.89 -0.03 8.86
N ALA A 61 4.57 0.93 9.72
CA ALA A 61 5.52 1.93 10.20
C ALA A 61 6.71 1.27 10.89
N LEU A 62 6.49 0.29 11.77
CA LEU A 62 7.60 -0.38 12.45
C LEU A 62 8.52 -1.18 11.53
N THR A 63 8.01 -1.64 10.39
CA THR A 63 8.75 -2.49 9.44
C THR A 63 9.38 -1.69 8.29
N MET A 64 8.72 -0.63 7.83
CA MET A 64 9.10 0.16 6.66
C MET A 64 9.73 1.51 7.00
N HIS A 65 9.79 1.91 8.27
CA HIS A 65 10.37 3.21 8.63
C HIS A 65 11.79 3.36 8.08
N PRO A 66 12.14 4.50 7.44
CA PRO A 66 13.45 4.70 6.82
C PRO A 66 14.64 4.45 7.76
N ASP A 67 14.54 4.84 9.04
CA ASP A 67 15.57 4.55 10.06
C ASP A 67 15.87 3.06 10.27
N LYS A 68 14.91 2.17 9.99
CA LYS A 68 15.04 0.70 10.14
C LYS A 68 15.22 -0.02 8.81
N THR A 69 15.17 0.69 7.69
CA THR A 69 15.41 0.14 6.35
C THR A 69 16.63 0.83 5.69
N PRO A 70 17.83 0.74 6.30
CA PRO A 70 19.02 1.35 5.71
C PRO A 70 19.37 0.66 4.39
N GLY A 71 19.58 1.44 3.33
CA GLY A 71 20.04 0.95 2.03
C GLY A 71 18.97 0.85 0.94
N ASP A 72 17.70 1.07 1.24
CA ASP A 72 16.66 1.27 0.21
C ASP A 72 16.41 2.79 0.02
N PRO A 73 16.87 3.41 -1.08
CA PRO A 73 16.63 4.83 -1.34
C PRO A 73 15.15 5.15 -1.54
N SER A 74 14.31 4.15 -1.84
CA SER A 74 12.86 4.31 -1.99
C SER A 74 12.08 4.14 -0.68
N ALA A 75 12.74 3.78 0.44
CA ALA A 75 12.07 3.59 1.72
C ALA A 75 11.30 4.84 2.18
N HIS A 76 11.91 6.01 2.00
CA HIS A 76 11.26 7.29 2.34
C HIS A 76 9.98 7.51 1.53
N GLU A 77 10.03 7.34 0.21
CA GLU A 77 8.90 7.56 -0.68
C GLU A 77 7.77 6.55 -0.43
N LYS A 78 8.11 5.27 -0.27
CA LYS A 78 7.14 4.23 0.09
C LYS A 78 6.48 4.51 1.43
N PHE A 79 7.26 4.91 2.43
CA PHE A 79 6.70 5.24 3.74
C PHE A 79 5.81 6.49 3.68
N LEU A 80 6.14 7.47 2.83
CA LEU A 80 5.31 8.64 2.61
C LEU A 80 3.93 8.27 2.02
N GLN A 81 3.88 7.31 1.10
CA GLN A 81 2.62 6.80 0.53
C GLN A 81 1.77 6.10 1.60
N VAL A 82 2.39 5.24 2.41
CA VAL A 82 1.71 4.56 3.53
C VAL A 82 1.22 5.58 4.58
N ASN A 83 2.03 6.57 4.92
CA ASN A 83 1.67 7.64 5.84
C ASN A 83 0.50 8.46 5.31
N ARG A 84 0.51 8.82 4.03
CA ARG A 84 -0.61 9.54 3.38
C ARG A 84 -1.90 8.72 3.43
N ALA A 85 -1.85 7.42 3.14
CA ALA A 85 -3.01 6.55 3.24
C ALA A 85 -3.58 6.54 4.67
N TYR A 86 -2.71 6.45 5.69
CA TYR A 86 -3.14 6.52 7.09
C TYR A 86 -3.75 7.87 7.47
N GLU A 87 -3.10 8.99 7.12
CA GLU A 87 -3.61 10.34 7.43
C GLU A 87 -5.00 10.60 6.86
N VAL A 88 -5.30 10.05 5.68
CA VAL A 88 -6.62 10.18 5.06
C VAL A 88 -7.63 9.23 5.67
N LEU A 89 -7.25 7.97 5.92
CA LEU A 89 -8.19 6.96 6.41
C LEU A 89 -8.49 7.06 7.91
N LYS A 90 -7.62 7.70 8.70
CA LYS A 90 -7.85 7.92 10.14
C LYS A 90 -8.87 9.02 10.41
N ASP A 91 -8.98 10.00 9.51
CA ASP A 91 -9.87 11.15 9.62
C ASP A 91 -11.18 10.83 8.90
N GLU A 92 -12.30 10.92 9.61
CA GLU A 92 -13.59 10.49 9.08
C GLU A 92 -14.05 11.31 7.88
N ASP A 93 -13.80 12.63 7.88
CA ASP A 93 -14.20 13.53 6.81
C ASP A 93 -13.34 13.32 5.56
N LEU A 94 -12.02 13.17 5.73
CA LEU A 94 -11.11 12.86 4.64
C LEU A 94 -11.38 11.47 4.07
N ARG A 95 -11.64 10.47 4.92
CA ARG A 95 -12.04 9.13 4.50
C ARG A 95 -13.32 9.15 3.69
N LYS A 96 -14.35 9.89 4.12
CA LYS A 96 -15.60 10.08 3.36
C LYS A 96 -15.34 10.74 2.00
N LYS A 97 -14.47 11.74 1.94
CA LYS A 97 -14.10 12.44 0.70
C LYS A 97 -13.35 11.51 -0.26
N TYR A 98 -12.38 10.75 0.26
CA TYR A 98 -11.65 9.71 -0.48
C TYR A 98 -12.58 8.61 -0.99
N ASP A 99 -13.50 8.14 -0.14
CA ASP A 99 -14.46 7.11 -0.50
C ASP A 99 -15.39 7.52 -1.64
N LYS A 100 -15.71 8.81 -1.74
CA LYS A 100 -16.64 9.35 -2.74
C LYS A 100 -15.95 9.77 -4.03
N TYR A 101 -14.73 10.28 -3.96
CA TYR A 101 -14.07 10.95 -5.08
C TYR A 101 -12.66 10.42 -5.39
N GLY A 102 -12.16 9.46 -4.60
CA GLY A 102 -10.78 9.00 -4.61
C GLY A 102 -9.79 10.11 -4.23
N GLU A 103 -8.52 9.93 -4.59
CA GLU A 103 -7.47 10.93 -4.33
C GLU A 103 -7.77 12.30 -4.97
N LYS A 104 -8.52 12.34 -6.07
CA LYS A 104 -8.91 13.59 -6.76
C LYS A 104 -9.77 14.51 -5.90
N GLY A 105 -10.44 13.96 -4.90
CA GLY A 105 -11.23 14.74 -3.94
C GLY A 105 -10.38 15.37 -2.85
N LEU A 106 -9.13 14.96 -2.66
CA LEU A 106 -8.30 15.39 -1.54
C LEU A 106 -7.48 16.62 -1.93
N ASP A 107 -7.34 17.57 -1.00
CA ASP A 107 -6.58 18.78 -1.26
C ASP A 107 -5.08 18.47 -1.08
N GLU A 108 -4.24 18.77 -2.08
CA GLU A 108 -2.78 18.49 -2.02
C GLU A 108 -2.10 19.18 -0.83
N GLN A 109 -2.61 20.33 -0.43
CA GLN A 109 -2.02 21.17 0.63
C GLN A 109 -2.27 20.61 2.05
N GLN A 110 -3.25 19.74 2.22
CA GLN A 110 -3.54 19.06 3.50
C GLN A 110 -2.81 17.73 3.65
N GLN A 111 -2.14 17.24 2.61
CA GLN A 111 -1.47 15.94 2.60
C GLN A 111 -0.03 16.07 3.07
N GLY A 112 0.13 16.19 4.40
CA GLY A 112 1.40 16.37 5.09
C GLY A 112 2.41 15.25 4.81
N GLY A 113 3.53 15.60 4.18
CA GLY A 113 4.68 14.72 3.95
C GLY A 113 5.56 14.51 5.18
N ARG A 114 4.98 14.53 6.39
CA ARG A 114 5.73 14.45 7.64
C ARG A 114 5.23 13.27 8.44
N TYR A 115 6.15 12.39 8.79
CA TYR A 115 5.94 11.23 9.64
C TYR A 115 6.81 11.37 10.89
N GLU A 116 6.44 10.64 11.94
CA GLU A 116 7.13 10.67 13.23
C GLU A 116 8.30 9.69 13.26
N SER A 117 9.13 9.77 14.30
CA SER A 117 10.25 8.84 14.47
C SER A 117 9.79 7.39 14.66
N TRP A 118 10.65 6.42 14.33
CA TRP A 118 10.36 5.00 14.59
C TRP A 118 10.02 4.72 16.06
N ASN A 119 10.69 5.41 17.00
CA ASN A 119 10.44 5.25 18.43
C ASN A 119 9.03 5.69 18.82
N TYR A 120 8.51 6.77 18.23
CA TYR A 120 7.14 7.21 18.47
C TYR A 120 6.14 6.12 18.08
N TYR A 121 6.28 5.54 16.88
CA TYR A 121 5.40 4.45 16.44
C TYR A 121 5.51 3.19 17.31
N ARG A 122 6.67 2.99 17.97
CA ARG A 122 6.95 1.84 18.82
C ARG A 122 6.35 1.95 20.22
N TYR A 123 6.32 3.15 20.80
CA TYR A 123 6.04 3.37 22.22
C TYR A 123 4.85 4.29 22.48
N ASP A 124 4.60 5.28 21.63
CA ASP A 124 3.65 6.37 21.91
C ASP A 124 2.43 6.35 20.96
N PHE A 125 2.45 5.51 19.93
CA PHE A 125 1.37 5.44 18.94
C PHE A 125 0.38 4.32 19.23
N GLY A 126 -0.91 4.67 19.32
CA GLY A 126 -2.00 3.72 19.59
C GLY A 126 -1.81 3.02 20.93
N ILE A 127 -1.56 3.79 22.00
CA ILE A 127 -1.16 3.28 23.32
C ILE A 127 -2.17 2.27 23.88
N TYR A 128 -3.45 2.48 23.61
CA TYR A 128 -4.55 1.66 24.12
C TYR A 128 -5.17 0.74 23.07
N ASP A 129 -4.58 0.63 21.86
CA ASP A 129 -5.16 -0.21 20.80
C ASP A 129 -5.13 -1.71 21.12
N ASP A 130 -4.23 -2.13 22.01
CA ASP A 130 -4.06 -3.52 22.46
C ASP A 130 -4.84 -3.81 23.76
N ASP A 131 -5.48 -2.80 24.36
CA ASP A 131 -6.24 -2.92 25.60
C ASP A 131 -7.74 -3.05 25.28
N ASP A 132 -8.28 -4.27 25.34
CA ASP A 132 -9.69 -4.54 25.00
C ASP A 132 -10.71 -3.85 25.94
N GLU A 133 -10.27 -3.41 27.11
CA GLU A 133 -11.08 -2.68 28.09
C GLU A 133 -11.20 -1.18 27.79
N ILE A 134 -10.37 -0.64 26.89
CA ILE A 134 -10.28 0.80 26.61
C ILE A 134 -10.82 1.10 25.21
N ILE A 135 -11.90 1.87 25.17
CA ILE A 135 -12.44 2.41 23.92
C ILE A 135 -11.75 3.74 23.65
N THR A 136 -10.92 3.79 22.59
CA THR A 136 -10.33 5.06 22.12
C THR A 136 -11.34 5.77 21.23
N LEU A 137 -11.85 6.92 21.69
CA LEU A 137 -12.80 7.74 20.95
C LEU A 137 -12.08 8.76 20.08
N ASP A 138 -12.55 8.94 18.85
CA ASP A 138 -12.16 10.06 18.00
C ASP A 138 -13.11 11.27 18.19
N SER A 139 -12.73 12.41 17.64
CA SER A 139 -13.55 13.64 17.60
C SER A 139 -14.97 13.42 17.04
N GLY A 140 -15.13 12.55 16.04
CA GLY A 140 -16.44 12.20 15.48
C GLY A 140 -17.33 11.40 16.45
N ASP A 141 -16.73 10.55 17.28
CA ASP A 141 -17.45 9.68 18.22
C ASP A 141 -18.00 10.46 19.43
N PHE A 142 -17.41 11.62 19.74
CA PHE A 142 -17.76 12.42 20.92
C PHE A 142 -19.11 13.13 20.78
N GLY A 143 -19.60 13.34 19.55
CA GLY A 143 -20.82 14.09 19.26
C GLY A 143 -22.13 13.35 19.53
N ASP A 144 -22.07 12.03 19.72
CA ASP A 144 -23.26 11.18 19.92
C ASP A 144 -23.67 11.04 21.39
N TYR A 145 -22.94 11.63 22.33
CA TYR A 145 -23.33 11.64 23.73
C TYR A 145 -24.30 12.78 24.01
N PRO A 146 -25.56 12.48 24.41
CA PRO A 146 -26.48 13.52 24.84
C PRO A 146 -25.87 14.22 26.06
N LEU A 147 -25.59 15.52 25.93
CA LEU A 147 -25.27 16.38 27.05
C LEU A 147 -26.55 16.46 27.91
N ASP A 148 -26.54 15.82 29.07
CA ASP A 148 -27.56 15.91 30.10
C ASP A 148 -27.49 17.21 30.91
#